data_AF-A0AAE2C6U7-F1
#
_entry.id   AF-A0AAE2C6U7-F1
#
_cell.length_a   1.000
_cell.length_b   1.000
_cell.length_c   1.000
_cell.angle_alpha   90.00
_cell.angle_beta   90.00
_cell.angle_gamma   90.00
#
_symmetry.space_group_name_H-M   'P 1'
#
loop_
_entity.id
_entity.type
_entity.pdbx_description
1 polymer ?
#
loop_
_entity_poly.entity_id
_entity_poly.type
_entity_poly.pdbx_seq_one_letter_code
_entity_poly.pdbx_strand_id
1 'polypeptide(L)'
;MDRLGGTWVYDPRVESDPLGLDPDREVVHGSLYPSLRTNIPRQLLGFSDYPFGSRKNGDLRIFPGHQEMLNFLNEFAEEFGLVELIRFNTEVVRVERVGSRIDEWVVESRTGHKYCEEIFDAVVVCNGHHTQPRLAHFRGIEKWGGDRFIVTTIEDLNNSRIRSGAKRN
;
A
#
# COMPACT_ATOMS: atom_id res chain seq x y z
N MET A 1 -4.84 7.41 -4.80
CA MET A 1 -4.29 6.33 -5.65
C MET A 1 -4.97 6.40 -7.00
N ASP A 2 -4.17 6.45 -8.06
CA ASP A 2 -4.62 6.60 -9.45
C ASP A 2 -4.64 5.28 -10.23
N ARG A 3 -4.10 4.20 -9.66
CA ARG A 3 -4.02 2.87 -10.28
C ARG A 3 -4.19 1.73 -9.28
N LEU A 4 -4.50 0.54 -9.80
CA LEU A 4 -4.62 -0.71 -9.06
C LEU A 4 -3.24 -1.22 -8.62
N GLY A 5 -3.21 -1.92 -7.49
CA GLY A 5 -2.07 -2.74 -7.05
C GLY A 5 -1.76 -2.63 -5.56
N GLY A 6 -2.29 -1.61 -4.88
CA GLY A 6 -2.08 -1.40 -3.44
C GLY A 6 -0.60 -1.40 -3.08
N THR A 7 -0.18 -2.28 -2.18
CA THR A 7 1.22 -2.43 -1.78
C THR A 7 2.15 -2.77 -2.94
N TRP A 8 1.70 -3.41 -4.03
CA TRP A 8 2.55 -3.78 -5.17
C TRP A 8 2.93 -2.60 -6.09
N VAL A 9 2.35 -1.42 -5.82
CA VAL A 9 2.66 -0.17 -6.50
C VAL A 9 3.89 0.46 -5.85
N TYR A 10 5.04 0.36 -6.51
CA TYR A 10 6.25 1.02 -6.04
C TYR A 10 6.14 2.54 -6.21
N ASP A 11 6.49 3.26 -5.14
CA ASP A 11 6.60 4.72 -5.09
C ASP A 11 8.01 5.06 -4.58
N PRO A 12 8.83 5.79 -5.37
CA PRO A 12 10.18 6.16 -4.95
C PRO A 12 10.21 7.29 -3.92
N ARG A 13 9.06 7.91 -3.60
CA ARG A 13 8.98 8.99 -2.60
C ARG A 13 9.15 8.41 -1.20
N VAL A 14 9.79 9.21 -0.36
CA VAL A 14 10.00 8.90 1.06
C VAL A 14 9.21 9.91 1.86
N GLU A 15 8.48 9.43 2.87
CA GLU A 15 7.74 10.31 3.78
C GLU A 15 8.71 11.28 4.49
N SER A 16 8.31 12.55 4.61
CA SER A 16 9.08 13.56 5.33
C SER A 16 9.20 13.25 6.83
N ASP A 17 8.21 12.55 7.37
CA ASP A 17 8.21 12.00 8.72
C ASP A 17 8.21 10.47 8.66
N PRO A 18 9.40 9.84 8.63
CA PRO A 18 9.50 8.39 8.55
C PRO A 18 9.04 7.70 9.82
N LEU A 19 8.74 8.39 10.92
CA LEU A 19 8.19 7.77 12.13
C LEU A 19 6.65 7.87 12.18
N GLY A 20 6.05 8.65 11.29
CA GLY A 20 4.61 8.85 11.21
C GLY A 20 4.01 9.47 12.48
N LEU A 21 4.75 10.35 13.14
CA LEU A 21 4.35 11.10 14.33
C LEU A 21 3.41 12.26 13.99
N ASP A 22 3.58 12.89 12.83
CA ASP A 22 2.73 13.95 12.31
C ASP A 22 1.46 13.36 11.67
N PRO A 23 0.26 13.69 12.17
CA PRO A 23 -1.00 13.21 11.58
C PRO A 23 -1.33 13.86 10.23
N ASP A 24 -0.79 15.04 9.93
CA ASP A 24 -1.10 15.81 8.70
C ASP A 24 -0.06 15.56 7.59
N ARG A 25 0.87 14.64 7.81
CA ARG A 25 1.93 14.29 6.85
C ARG A 25 1.37 13.71 5.56
N GLU A 26 2.15 13.84 4.50
CA GLU A 26 1.91 13.06 3.28
C GLU A 26 2.15 11.57 3.57
N VAL A 27 1.15 10.74 3.28
CA VAL A 27 1.22 9.28 3.46
C VAL A 27 1.60 8.62 2.14
N VAL A 28 2.74 7.94 2.12
CA VAL A 28 3.12 7.04 1.02
C VAL A 28 2.60 5.65 1.36
N HIS A 29 1.60 5.20 0.61
CA HIS A 29 0.88 3.97 0.95
C HIS A 29 1.71 2.69 0.78
N GLY A 30 2.68 2.68 -0.14
CA GLY A 30 3.51 1.51 -0.43
C GLY A 30 4.76 1.46 0.45
N SER A 31 5.05 0.30 1.05
CA SER A 31 6.31 0.03 1.77
C SER A 31 7.30 -0.80 0.94
N LEU A 32 7.19 -0.72 -0.39
CA LEU A 32 8.08 -1.43 -1.30
C LEU A 32 9.40 -0.71 -1.47
N TYR A 33 10.44 -1.49 -1.72
CA TYR A 33 11.75 -1.03 -2.17
C TYR A 33 12.09 -1.63 -3.56
N PRO A 34 12.94 -0.97 -4.37
CA PRO A 34 13.19 -1.35 -5.76
C PRO A 34 13.60 -2.81 -5.96
N SER A 35 14.42 -3.34 -5.05
CA SER A 35 14.94 -4.70 -5.15
C SER A 35 14.00 -5.77 -4.60
N LEU A 36 12.78 -5.41 -4.16
CA LEU A 36 11.87 -6.35 -3.52
C LEU A 36 11.48 -7.48 -4.48
N ARG A 37 11.61 -8.70 -3.97
CA ARG A 37 11.08 -9.93 -4.56
C ARG A 37 10.05 -10.53 -3.63
N THR A 38 9.17 -11.35 -4.19
CA THR A 38 8.20 -12.09 -3.37
C THR A 38 8.93 -12.98 -2.37
N ASN A 39 8.36 -13.08 -1.18
CA ASN A 39 8.83 -13.98 -0.12
C ASN A 39 8.34 -15.42 -0.32
N ILE A 40 7.40 -15.66 -1.24
CA ILE A 40 6.89 -16.98 -1.58
C ILE A 40 7.15 -17.35 -3.05
N PRO A 41 7.29 -18.66 -3.36
CA PRO A 41 7.51 -19.15 -4.72
C PRO A 41 6.37 -18.79 -5.67
N ARG A 42 6.67 -18.58 -6.95
CA ARG A 42 5.69 -18.19 -7.98
C ARG A 42 4.50 -19.14 -8.08
N GLN A 43 4.73 -20.44 -7.85
CA GLN A 43 3.72 -21.47 -7.92
C GLN A 43 2.60 -21.27 -6.88
N LEU A 44 2.89 -20.50 -5.82
CA LEU A 44 1.95 -20.19 -4.74
C LEU A 44 1.37 -18.76 -4.84
N LEU A 45 1.75 -17.98 -5.85
CA LEU A 45 1.27 -16.61 -6.04
C LEU A 45 -0.06 -16.53 -6.81
N GLY A 46 -0.42 -17.57 -7.56
CA GLY A 46 -1.63 -17.59 -8.39
C GLY A 46 -2.89 -17.89 -7.59
N PHE A 47 -4.03 -17.54 -8.17
CA PHE A 47 -5.33 -18.01 -7.70
C PHE A 47 -5.63 -19.41 -8.23
N SER A 48 -6.60 -20.11 -7.62
CA SER A 48 -6.95 -21.49 -7.97
C SER A 48 -7.37 -21.67 -9.42
N ASP A 49 -8.04 -20.66 -9.99
CA ASP A 49 -8.55 -20.58 -11.35
C ASP A 49 -7.76 -19.60 -12.24
N TYR A 50 -6.81 -18.88 -11.66
CA TYR A 50 -5.96 -17.91 -12.36
C TYR A 50 -4.49 -18.08 -11.94
N PRO A 51 -3.76 -19.04 -12.56
CA PRO A 51 -2.40 -19.34 -12.17
C PRO A 51 -1.46 -18.18 -12.48
N PHE A 52 -0.42 -18.02 -11.64
CA PHE A 52 0.60 -17.00 -11.87
C PHE A 52 1.40 -17.34 -13.14
N GLY A 53 1.12 -16.60 -14.21
CA GLY A 53 1.64 -16.88 -15.55
C GLY A 53 3.16 -16.81 -15.67
N SER A 54 3.72 -17.72 -16.47
CA SER A 54 5.09 -17.65 -16.99
C SER A 54 5.05 -16.97 -18.36
N ARG A 55 5.08 -15.64 -18.41
CA ARG A 55 5.18 -14.95 -19.71
C ARG A 55 6.54 -15.24 -20.36
N LYS A 56 6.56 -15.34 -21.70
CA LYS A 56 7.75 -15.62 -22.52
C LYS A 56 8.91 -14.62 -22.31
N ASN A 57 8.60 -13.42 -21.81
CA ASN A 57 9.55 -12.34 -21.51
C ASN A 57 9.48 -11.87 -20.04
N GLY A 58 8.77 -12.62 -19.18
CA GLY A 58 8.62 -12.29 -17.76
C GLY A 58 9.77 -12.80 -16.90
N ASP A 59 9.75 -12.45 -15.62
CA ASP A 59 10.70 -12.96 -14.65
C ASP A 59 10.48 -14.48 -14.45
N LEU A 60 11.47 -15.28 -14.83
CA LEU A 60 11.41 -16.74 -14.68
C LEU A 60 11.94 -17.24 -13.32
N ARG A 61 12.35 -16.33 -12.43
CA ARG A 61 12.83 -16.69 -11.10
C ARG A 61 11.70 -17.32 -10.27
N ILE A 62 12.10 -18.22 -9.37
CA ILE A 62 11.19 -18.83 -8.39
C ILE A 62 10.55 -17.76 -7.50
N PHE A 63 11.29 -16.70 -7.18
CA PHE A 63 10.84 -15.55 -6.41
C PHE A 63 10.84 -14.31 -7.32
N PRO A 64 9.73 -14.02 -8.02
CA PRO A 64 9.68 -12.89 -8.94
C PRO A 64 9.80 -11.53 -8.23
N GLY A 65 10.17 -10.50 -8.99
CA GLY A 65 10.15 -9.11 -8.52
C GLY A 65 8.73 -8.58 -8.27
N HIS A 66 8.62 -7.52 -7.45
CA HIS A 66 7.33 -6.88 -7.15
C HIS A 66 6.56 -6.40 -8.40
N GLN A 67 7.27 -6.04 -9.47
CA GLN A 67 6.67 -5.59 -10.73
C GLN A 67 5.86 -6.70 -11.41
N GLU A 68 6.29 -7.96 -11.31
CA GLU A 68 5.56 -9.09 -11.90
C GLU A 68 4.27 -9.38 -11.14
N MET A 69 4.28 -9.20 -9.82
CA MET A 69 3.06 -9.27 -9.00
C MET A 69 2.08 -8.17 -9.38
N LEU A 70 2.57 -6.93 -9.56
CA LEU A 70 1.74 -5.83 -10.01
C LEU A 70 1.12 -6.13 -11.38
N ASN A 71 1.89 -6.65 -12.33
CA ASN A 71 1.40 -7.01 -13.66
C ASN A 71 0.33 -8.10 -13.58
N PHE A 72 0.57 -9.17 -12.82
CA PHE A 72 -0.40 -10.24 -12.60
C PHE A 72 -1.74 -9.74 -12.06
N LEU A 73 -1.72 -8.83 -11.09
CA LEU A 73 -2.95 -8.24 -10.52
C LEU A 73 -3.70 -7.35 -11.52
N ASN A 74 -2.97 -6.58 -12.34
CA ASN A 74 -3.60 -5.76 -13.38
C ASN A 74 -4.21 -6.63 -14.48
N GLU A 75 -3.50 -7.67 -14.93
CA GLU A 75 -4.01 -8.63 -15.92
C GLU A 75 -5.28 -9.32 -15.43
N PHE A 76 -5.28 -9.80 -14.18
CA PHE A 76 -6.48 -10.38 -13.56
C PHE A 76 -7.64 -9.37 -13.54
N ALA A 77 -7.40 -8.13 -13.12
CA ALA A 77 -8.45 -7.13 -13.06
C ALA A 77 -8.97 -6.73 -14.45
N GLU A 78 -8.12 -6.68 -15.47
CA GLU A 78 -8.51 -6.42 -16.85
C GLU A 78 -9.33 -7.57 -17.42
N GLU A 79 -8.88 -8.82 -17.26
CA GLU A 79 -9.53 -10.01 -17.81
C GLU A 79 -10.94 -10.22 -17.25
N PHE A 80 -11.16 -9.91 -15.98
CA PHE A 80 -12.46 -10.03 -15.32
C PHE A 80 -13.27 -8.73 -15.31
N GLY A 81 -12.81 -7.66 -16.00
CA GLY A 81 -13.55 -6.39 -16.06
C GLY A 81 -13.72 -5.72 -14.69
N LEU A 82 -12.78 -5.89 -13.77
CA LEU A 82 -12.86 -5.29 -12.43
C LEU A 82 -12.45 -3.82 -12.44
N VAL A 83 -11.63 -3.40 -13.41
CA VAL A 83 -11.11 -2.02 -13.50
C VAL A 83 -12.25 -1.00 -13.65
N GLU A 84 -13.31 -1.33 -14.40
CA GLU A 84 -14.48 -0.46 -14.60
C GLU A 84 -15.35 -0.29 -13.34
N LEU A 85 -15.20 -1.17 -12.35
CA LEU A 85 -15.92 -1.09 -11.08
C LEU A 85 -15.20 -0.21 -10.04
N ILE A 86 -13.97 0.22 -10.32
CA ILE A 86 -13.12 0.94 -9.37
C ILE A 86 -13.18 2.44 -9.62
N ARG A 87 -13.46 3.21 -8.58
CA ARG A 87 -13.32 4.67 -8.59
C ARG A 87 -11.93 5.06 -8.07
N PHE A 88 -10.99 5.30 -8.98
CA PHE A 88 -9.67 5.82 -8.61
C PHE A 88 -9.75 7.25 -8.08
N ASN A 89 -8.68 7.70 -7.41
CA ASN A 89 -8.56 9.04 -6.82
C ASN A 89 -9.74 9.41 -5.90
N THR A 90 -10.35 8.38 -5.28
CA THR A 90 -11.49 8.50 -4.41
C THR A 90 -11.12 7.88 -3.07
N GLU A 91 -11.11 8.69 -2.02
CA GLU A 91 -10.78 8.28 -0.66
C GLU A 91 -12.07 8.08 0.11
N VAL A 92 -12.23 6.95 0.80
CA VAL A 92 -13.32 6.75 1.74
C VAL A 92 -12.91 7.38 3.08
N VAL A 93 -13.67 8.40 3.51
CA VAL A 93 -13.36 9.17 4.73
C VAL A 93 -14.22 8.76 5.93
N ARG A 94 -15.40 8.20 5.67
CA ARG A 94 -16.31 7.71 6.72
C ARG A 94 -17.11 6.52 6.22
N VAL A 95 -17.26 5.53 7.08
CA VAL A 95 -18.19 4.41 6.89
C VAL A 95 -18.97 4.28 8.19
N GLU A 96 -20.29 4.40 8.09
CA GLU A 96 -21.17 4.35 9.25
C GLU A 96 -22.41 3.51 8.93
N ARG A 97 -22.81 2.66 9.87
CA ARG A 97 -24.09 1.96 9.77
C ARG A 97 -25.20 2.91 10.23
N VAL A 98 -26.21 3.11 9.41
CA VAL A 98 -27.32 4.03 9.70
C VAL A 98 -28.63 3.28 9.89
N GLY A 99 -29.53 3.86 10.69
CA GLY A 99 -30.89 3.32 10.89
C GLY A 99 -30.98 2.16 11.88
N SER A 100 -32.21 1.63 12.03
CA SER A 100 -32.52 0.48 12.89
C SER A 100 -32.32 -0.87 12.19
N ARG A 101 -32.10 -0.85 10.87
CA ARG A 101 -31.86 -2.03 10.04
C ARG A 101 -30.37 -2.40 10.07
N ILE A 102 -30.06 -3.68 9.85
CA ILE A 102 -28.68 -4.21 9.98
C ILE A 102 -27.87 -3.99 8.68
N ASP A 103 -28.54 -3.73 7.58
CA ASP A 103 -28.07 -3.77 6.20
C ASP A 103 -27.97 -2.39 5.54
N GLU A 104 -27.95 -1.28 6.29
CA GLU A 104 -27.80 0.06 5.70
C GLU A 104 -26.48 0.71 6.13
N TRP A 105 -25.57 0.91 5.17
CA TRP A 105 -24.27 1.56 5.39
C TRP A 105 -24.19 2.84 4.58
N VAL A 106 -23.91 3.97 5.25
CA VAL A 106 -23.51 5.22 4.60
C VAL A 106 -21.99 5.21 4.45
N VAL A 107 -21.54 5.41 3.22
CA VAL A 107 -20.13 5.58 2.87
C VAL A 107 -19.94 7.00 2.34
N GLU A 108 -19.12 7.76 3.04
CA GLU A 108 -18.68 9.09 2.62
C GLU A 108 -17.33 8.98 1.93
N SER A 109 -17.26 9.52 0.71
CA SER A 109 -16.05 9.52 -0.11
C SER A 109 -15.67 10.91 -0.56
N ARG A 110 -14.37 11.10 -0.83
CA ARG A 110 -13.75 12.35 -1.23
C ARG A 110 -12.97 12.17 -2.53
N THR A 111 -13.27 13.02 -3.52
CA THR A 111 -12.49 13.13 -4.77
C THR A 111 -12.03 14.58 -4.92
N GLY A 112 -10.75 14.84 -4.67
CA GLY A 112 -10.23 16.22 -4.57
C GLY A 112 -10.90 16.98 -3.42
N HIS A 113 -11.62 18.06 -3.74
CA HIS A 113 -12.36 18.87 -2.75
C HIS A 113 -13.86 18.53 -2.66
N LYS A 114 -14.31 17.50 -3.38
CA LYS A 114 -15.73 17.13 -3.43
C LYS A 114 -15.99 15.93 -2.52
N TYR A 115 -17.07 16.03 -1.74
CA TYR A 115 -17.57 14.98 -0.87
C TYR A 115 -18.85 14.38 -1.48
N CYS A 116 -19.01 13.07 -1.33
CA CYS A 116 -20.18 12.33 -1.81
C CYS A 116 -20.56 11.27 -0.77
N GLU A 117 -21.86 11.13 -0.51
CA GLU A 117 -22.41 10.09 0.35
C GLU A 117 -23.27 9.13 -0.47
N GLU A 118 -23.06 7.85 -0.27
CA GLU A 118 -23.81 6.77 -0.92
C GLU A 118 -24.21 5.72 0.11
N ILE A 119 -25.35 5.07 -0.12
CA ILE A 119 -25.88 4.00 0.73
C ILE A 119 -25.58 2.65 0.07
N PHE A 120 -25.07 1.71 0.86
CA PHE A 120 -24.74 0.36 0.44
C PHE A 120 -25.37 -0.67 1.39
N ASP A 121 -25.75 -1.82 0.84
CA ASP A 121 -26.28 -2.94 1.62
C ASP A 121 -25.18 -3.64 2.47
N ALA A 122 -23.94 -3.57 1.98
CA ALA A 122 -22.77 -4.17 2.61
C ALA A 122 -21.49 -3.39 2.29
N VAL A 123 -20.53 -3.46 3.21
CA VAL A 123 -19.19 -2.88 3.03
C VAL A 123 -18.12 -3.93 3.34
N VAL A 124 -17.17 -4.08 2.42
CA VAL A 124 -15.97 -4.92 2.61
C VAL A 124 -14.75 -3.99 2.68
N VAL A 125 -14.03 -4.04 3.79
CA VAL A 125 -12.88 -3.15 4.03
C VAL A 125 -11.59 -3.83 3.59
N CYS A 126 -10.94 -3.26 2.57
CA CYS A 126 -9.72 -3.77 1.93
C CYS A 126 -8.58 -2.73 1.91
N ASN A 127 -8.51 -1.85 2.91
CA ASN A 127 -7.56 -0.72 2.96
C ASN A 127 -6.10 -1.10 3.29
N GLY A 128 -5.84 -2.37 3.62
CA GLY A 128 -4.52 -2.83 4.04
C GLY A 128 -4.15 -2.40 5.47
N HIS A 129 -3.10 -3.00 6.03
CA HIS A 129 -2.69 -2.79 7.43
C HIS A 129 -1.18 -2.60 7.63
N HIS A 130 -0.43 -2.46 6.53
CA HIS A 130 1.03 -2.32 6.55
C HIS A 130 1.53 -0.88 6.33
N THR A 131 0.63 0.08 6.10
CA THR A 131 0.97 1.48 5.84
C THR A 131 1.27 2.27 7.10
N GLN A 132 0.61 1.97 8.22
CA GLN A 132 0.82 2.70 9.47
C GLN A 132 1.88 2.00 10.32
N PRO A 133 2.98 2.70 10.65
CA PRO A 133 4.03 2.07 11.44
C PRO A 133 3.65 1.92 12.90
N ARG A 134 4.12 0.82 13.50
CA ARG A 134 4.01 0.59 14.94
C ARG A 134 5.35 0.88 15.59
N LEU A 135 5.41 1.99 16.34
CA LEU A 135 6.61 2.37 17.06
C LEU A 135 6.74 1.57 18.36
N ALA A 136 7.87 0.90 18.52
CA ALA A 136 8.21 0.24 19.77
C ALA A 136 8.80 1.26 20.75
N HIS A 137 8.30 1.25 21.99
CA HIS A 137 8.89 1.99 23.10
C HIS A 137 9.78 1.07 23.92
N PHE A 138 11.06 1.42 24.07
CA PHE A 138 12.00 0.73 24.95
C PHE A 138 12.95 1.72 25.60
N ARG A 139 13.44 1.36 26.79
CA ARG A 139 14.27 2.25 27.60
C ARG A 139 15.55 2.65 26.87
N GLY A 140 15.85 3.95 26.85
CA GLY A 140 17.06 4.47 26.21
C GLY A 140 16.90 4.75 24.72
N ILE A 141 15.73 4.51 24.13
CA ILE A 141 15.47 4.86 22.73
C ILE A 141 15.71 6.36 22.52
N GLU A 142 15.25 7.23 23.42
CA GLU A 142 15.47 8.67 23.42
C GLU A 142 16.93 9.11 23.49
N LYS A 143 17.83 8.26 24.00
CA LYS A 143 19.27 8.52 24.12
C LYS A 143 20.07 7.98 22.93
N TRP A 144 19.41 7.30 21.99
CA TRP A 144 20.04 6.79 20.79
C TRP A 144 20.43 7.96 19.87
N GLY A 145 21.74 8.16 19.67
CA GLY A 145 22.31 9.22 18.83
C GLY A 145 22.51 8.85 17.36
N GLY A 146 22.05 7.68 16.94
CA GLY A 146 22.04 7.27 15.53
C GLY A 146 20.69 7.52 14.86
N ASP A 147 20.66 7.34 13.55
CA ASP A 147 19.41 7.39 12.78
C ASP A 147 18.46 6.25 13.21
N ARG A 148 17.15 6.50 13.10
CA ARG A 148 16.09 5.53 13.39
C ARG A 148 15.27 5.29 12.13
N PHE A 149 15.10 4.03 11.79
CA PHE A 149 14.31 3.59 10.65
C PHE A 149 13.27 2.57 11.11
N ILE A 150 12.14 2.55 10.42
CA ILE A 150 11.04 1.61 10.64
C ILE A 150 10.81 0.81 9.35
N VAL A 151 10.27 -0.41 9.48
CA VAL A 151 10.12 -1.35 8.35
C VAL A 151 9.17 -0.85 7.25
N THR A 152 8.24 0.05 7.56
CA THR A 152 7.40 0.72 6.56
C THR A 152 8.20 1.65 5.65
N THR A 153 9.37 2.11 6.12
CA THR A 153 10.34 2.93 5.41
C THR A 153 11.63 2.12 5.24
N ILE A 154 11.60 1.11 4.36
CA ILE A 154 12.83 0.43 3.93
C ILE A 154 13.35 1.15 2.69
N GLU A 155 14.44 1.87 2.87
CA GLU A 155 15.22 2.43 1.77
C GLU A 155 16.34 1.46 1.38
N ASP A 156 16.68 1.41 0.10
CA ASP A 156 17.88 0.70 -0.35
C ASP A 156 19.12 1.32 0.29
N LEU A 157 19.72 0.60 1.25
CA LEU A 157 20.92 0.99 1.99
C LEU A 157 22.16 1.26 1.09
N ASN A 158 22.05 0.95 -0.21
CA ASN A 158 23.09 1.19 -1.21
C ASN A 158 22.98 2.58 -1.89
N ASN A 159 21.96 3.39 -1.58
CA ASN A 159 21.78 4.70 -2.21
C ASN A 159 22.57 5.81 -1.49
N SER A 160 23.64 6.29 -2.14
CA SER A 160 24.61 7.25 -1.59
C SER A 160 24.07 8.67 -1.33
N ARG A 161 22.84 8.99 -1.77
CA ARG A 161 22.22 10.32 -1.64
C ARG A 161 21.61 10.63 -0.27
N ILE A 162 21.48 9.64 0.62
CA ILE A 162 20.67 9.77 1.85
C ILE A 162 21.49 10.27 3.07
N ARG A 163 22.83 10.28 2.97
CA ARG A 163 23.72 10.78 4.04
C ARG A 163 23.53 12.26 4.40
N SER A 164 22.74 13.03 3.65
CA SER A 164 22.54 14.47 3.85
C SER A 164 21.23 14.87 4.52
N GLY A 165 20.31 13.93 4.79
CA GLY A 165 18.97 14.23 5.34
C GLY A 165 18.86 14.28 6.87
N ALA A 166 19.84 13.74 7.61
CA ALA A 166 19.85 13.72 9.06
C ALA A 166 20.09 15.13 9.62
N LYS A 167 19.03 15.92 9.81
CA LYS A 167 19.10 17.18 10.54
C LYS A 167 19.38 16.89 12.00
N ARG A 168 20.58 17.31 12.40
CA ARG A 168 21.06 17.47 13.77
C ARG A 168 20.09 18.33 14.58
N ASN A 169 19.65 17.82 15.72
CA ASN A 169 19.38 18.63 16.90
C ASN A 169 20.57 18.49 17.84
#